data_AF-A0A8T2B4Q7-F1
#
_entry.id   AF-A0A8T2B4Q7-F1
#
_cell.length_a   1.000
_cell.length_b   1.000
_cell.length_c   1.000
_cell.angle_alpha   90.00
_cell.angle_beta   90.00
_cell.angle_gamma   90.00
#
_symmetry.space_group_name_H-M   'P 1'
#
loop_
_entity.id
_entity.type
_entity.pdbx_description
1 polymer ?
#
loop_
_entity_poly.entity_id
_entity_poly.type
_entity_poly.pdbx_seq_one_letter_code
_entity_poly.pdbx_strand_id
1 'polypeptide(L)'
;MKLRLLWNRFPSNAADWVVTGLGKKKMKPTKIEMIAIDCEMVLCEDGSEALVRVAAVDRDLKVILDEFVRPNQPVVDYRTFITGLTAKDLEKATLSVVDIQEKLLMFLSEDTILVGQSLNHDLKVLKMDHARLIDTSLVFKYNYDGTRRPLRLKRPSLNYLCKSIL
;
A
#
# COMPACT_ATOMS: atom_id res chain seq x y z
N MET A 1 -12.66 8.42 15.90
CA MET A 1 -12.49 7.67 14.64
C MET A 1 -11.71 6.38 14.92
N LYS A 2 -12.41 5.27 15.16
CA LYS A 2 -11.82 3.94 15.41
C LYS A 2 -11.74 3.16 14.09
N LEU A 3 -10.74 3.42 13.25
CA LEU A 3 -10.43 2.56 12.09
C LEU A 3 -9.34 1.52 12.41
N ARG A 4 -8.67 1.61 13.56
CA ARG A 4 -7.54 0.74 13.94
C ARG A 4 -7.93 -0.70 14.34
N LEU A 5 -9.21 -1.04 14.39
CA LEU A 5 -9.70 -2.32 14.94
C LEU A 5 -9.85 -3.45 13.90
N LEU A 6 -9.56 -3.20 12.63
CA LEU A 6 -9.67 -4.21 11.57
C LEU A 6 -8.33 -4.71 11.02
N TRP A 7 -7.21 -4.15 11.48
CA TRP A 7 -5.88 -4.61 11.10
C TRP A 7 -5.39 -5.70 12.07
N ASN A 8 -4.95 -6.84 11.54
CA ASN A 8 -3.92 -7.63 12.22
C ASN A 8 -2.77 -6.66 12.52
N ARG A 9 -2.36 -6.56 13.79
CA ARG A 9 -1.24 -5.68 14.14
C ARG A 9 -0.02 -6.15 13.36
N PHE A 10 0.48 -5.29 12.49
CA PHE A 10 1.80 -5.50 11.91
C PHE A 10 2.82 -5.72 13.04
N PRO A 11 3.90 -6.49 12.80
CA PRO A 11 5.00 -6.61 13.74
C PRO A 11 5.82 -5.31 13.75
N SER A 12 5.18 -4.18 14.07
CA SER A 12 5.70 -2.81 14.02
C SER A 12 6.84 -2.55 15.01
N ASN A 13 7.25 -3.57 15.77
CA ASN A 13 8.36 -3.57 16.71
C ASN A 13 9.59 -4.34 16.19
N ALA A 14 9.52 -4.95 15.00
CA ALA A 14 10.69 -5.54 14.34
C ALA A 14 11.60 -4.43 13.80
N ALA A 15 12.92 -4.68 13.79
CA ALA A 15 13.94 -3.66 13.53
C ALA A 15 13.91 -3.08 12.11
N ASP A 16 13.32 -3.78 11.15
CA ASP A 16 13.21 -3.45 9.74
C ASP A 16 11.86 -2.79 9.37
N TRP A 17 11.03 -2.46 10.37
CA TRP A 17 9.76 -1.77 10.18
C TRP A 17 9.86 -0.28 10.48
N VAL A 18 9.22 0.53 9.63
CA VAL A 18 9.11 1.97 9.81
C VAL A 18 7.72 2.33 10.32
N VAL A 19 7.64 3.03 11.45
CA VAL A 19 6.38 3.44 12.07
C VAL A 19 6.23 4.95 12.02
N THR A 20 5.09 5.44 11.53
CA THR A 20 4.81 6.88 11.36
C THR A 20 3.39 7.24 11.83
N GLY A 21 3.17 8.51 12.22
CA GLY A 21 1.84 9.01 12.62
C GLY A 21 1.40 8.68 14.06
N LEU A 22 2.34 8.33 14.95
CA LEU A 22 2.07 8.07 16.38
C LEU A 22 2.45 9.23 17.32
N GLY A 23 2.87 10.38 16.79
CA GLY A 23 3.29 11.51 17.61
C GLY A 23 2.16 12.20 18.37
N LYS A 24 2.47 12.61 19.60
CA LYS A 24 1.59 13.39 20.50
C LYS A 24 1.82 14.90 20.38
N LYS A 25 2.58 15.37 19.40
CA LYS A 25 2.89 16.80 19.30
C LYS A 25 1.69 17.54 18.71
N LYS A 26 1.10 18.45 19.51
CA LYS A 26 0.20 19.48 18.97
C LYS A 26 1.03 20.38 18.05
N MET A 27 1.05 20.06 16.76
CA MET A 27 1.61 20.92 15.73
C MET A 27 0.55 21.91 15.25
N LYS A 28 0.98 23.08 14.78
CA LYS A 28 0.08 24.00 14.06
C LYS A 28 -0.48 23.23 12.86
N PRO A 29 -1.77 23.40 12.49
CA PRO A 29 -2.34 22.67 11.37
C PRO A 29 -1.57 23.03 10.10
N THR A 30 -0.73 22.11 9.65
CA THR A 30 -0.17 22.12 8.31
C THR A 30 -1.27 21.68 7.34
N LYS A 31 -1.09 21.99 6.05
CA LYS A 31 -1.98 21.47 5.02
C LYS A 31 -1.93 19.94 5.06
N ILE A 32 -3.06 19.28 5.28
CA ILE A 32 -3.16 17.82 5.28
C ILE A 32 -2.92 17.33 3.85
N GLU A 33 -1.78 16.71 3.62
CA GLU A 33 -1.44 16.11 2.33
C GLU A 33 -2.02 14.69 2.23
N MET A 34 -2.42 14.31 1.02
CA MET A 34 -2.88 12.96 0.69
C MET A 34 -1.92 12.39 -0.34
N ILE A 35 -1.46 11.17 -0.11
CA ILE A 35 -0.59 10.46 -1.03
C ILE A 35 -1.23 9.11 -1.31
N ALA A 36 -1.51 8.82 -2.57
CA ALA A 36 -1.96 7.49 -2.97
C ALA A 36 -0.75 6.61 -3.24
N ILE A 37 -0.77 5.37 -2.75
CA ILE A 37 0.29 4.37 -2.96
C ILE A 37 -0.29 3.08 -3.50
N ASP A 38 0.53 2.39 -4.30
CA ASP A 38 0.24 1.06 -4.82
C ASP A 38 1.57 0.31 -5.02
N CYS A 39 1.56 -0.99 -4.79
CA CYS A 39 2.74 -1.83 -4.91
C CYS A 39 2.46 -3.05 -5.78
N GLU A 40 3.46 -3.42 -6.57
CA GLU A 40 3.47 -4.69 -7.27
C GLU A 40 4.33 -5.68 -6.49
N MET A 41 3.81 -6.90 -6.34
CA MET A 41 4.47 -7.97 -5.59
C MET A 41 4.58 -9.26 -6.41
N VAL A 42 5.68 -9.96 -6.21
CA VAL A 42 5.94 -11.29 -6.79
C VAL A 42 5.99 -12.36 -5.71
N LEU A 43 5.81 -13.62 -6.10
CA LEU A 43 5.94 -14.77 -5.21
C LEU A 43 7.39 -15.26 -5.21
N CYS A 44 7.95 -15.46 -4.01
CA CYS A 44 9.29 -15.97 -3.80
C CYS A 44 9.31 -17.48 -3.50
N GLU A 45 10.48 -18.11 -3.62
CA GLU A 45 10.68 -19.55 -3.38
C GLU A 45 10.24 -20.02 -1.99
N ASP A 46 10.39 -19.17 -0.97
CA ASP A 46 9.98 -19.43 0.41
C ASP A 46 8.47 -19.26 0.65
N GLY A 47 7.71 -18.98 -0.41
CA GLY A 47 6.27 -18.72 -0.36
C GLY A 47 5.90 -17.31 0.12
N SER A 48 6.88 -16.44 0.37
CA SER A 48 6.63 -15.04 0.73
C SER A 48 6.34 -14.17 -0.50
N GLU A 49 5.78 -12.98 -0.26
CA GLU A 49 5.58 -11.97 -1.29
C GLU A 49 6.66 -10.89 -1.16
N ALA A 50 7.35 -10.56 -2.25
CA ALA A 50 8.36 -9.52 -2.30
C ALA A 50 7.88 -8.32 -3.12
N LEU A 51 8.14 -7.10 -2.61
CA LEU A 51 7.94 -5.86 -3.33
C LEU A 51 8.89 -5.79 -4.52
N VAL A 52 8.35 -5.46 -5.70
CA VAL A 52 9.14 -5.32 -6.93
C VAL A 52 8.92 -4.00 -7.66
N ARG A 53 7.83 -3.30 -7.39
CA ARG A 53 7.61 -1.93 -7.84
C ARG A 53 6.73 -1.21 -6.83
N VAL A 54 7.02 0.06 -6.59
CA VAL A 54 6.18 0.95 -5.78
C VAL A 54 5.88 2.19 -6.61
N ALA A 55 4.63 2.62 -6.59
CA ALA A 55 4.20 3.89 -7.16
C ALA A 55 3.51 4.73 -6.09
N ALA A 56 3.76 6.04 -6.11
CA ALA A 56 3.08 7.00 -5.29
C ALA A 56 2.75 8.28 -6.08
N VAL A 57 1.55 8.80 -5.87
CA VAL A 57 1.08 10.05 -6.47
C VAL A 57 0.55 11.01 -5.40
N ASP A 58 0.71 12.31 -5.62
CA ASP A 58 0.10 13.33 -4.78
C ASP A 58 -1.38 13.57 -5.13
N ARG A 59 -2.01 14.52 -4.43
CA ARG A 59 -3.42 14.87 -4.62
C ARG A 59 -3.74 15.40 -6.02
N ASP A 60 -2.76 16.02 -6.69
CA ASP A 60 -2.91 16.56 -8.03
C ASP A 60 -2.56 15.51 -9.11
N LEU A 61 -2.46 14.23 -8.71
CA LEU A 61 -2.11 13.07 -9.54
C LEU A 61 -0.70 13.13 -10.12
N LYS A 62 0.18 13.97 -9.56
CA LYS A 62 1.59 14.01 -9.95
C LYS A 62 2.30 12.79 -9.36
N VAL A 63 3.05 12.09 -10.20
CA VAL A 63 3.93 10.99 -9.77
C VAL A 63 5.06 11.57 -8.92
N ILE A 64 5.15 11.11 -7.67
CA ILE A 64 6.20 11.50 -6.71
C ILE A 64 7.19 10.36 -6.45
N LEU A 65 6.79 9.11 -6.72
CA LEU A 65 7.64 7.92 -6.68
C LEU A 65 7.13 6.91 -7.71
N ASP A 66 8.00 6.34 -8.52
CA ASP A 66 7.72 5.17 -9.37
C ASP A 66 9.05 4.43 -9.58
N GLU A 67 9.27 3.39 -8.79
CA GLU A 67 10.58 2.77 -8.65
C GLU A 67 10.47 1.25 -8.62
N PHE A 68 11.44 0.59 -9.27
CA PHE A 68 11.62 -0.85 -9.18
C PHE A 68 12.46 -1.22 -7.96
N VAL A 69 12.07 -2.31 -7.30
CA VAL A 69 12.70 -2.81 -6.08
C VAL A 69 13.28 -4.18 -6.34
N ARG A 70 14.54 -4.36 -5.92
CA ARG A 70 15.22 -5.64 -6.01
C ARG A 70 14.66 -6.59 -4.94
N PRO A 71 14.06 -7.73 -5.33
CA PRO A 71 13.59 -8.70 -4.35
C PRO A 71 14.80 -9.30 -3.60
N ASN A 72 14.61 -9.53 -2.30
CA ASN A 72 15.64 -10.10 -1.42
C ASN A 72 15.70 -11.63 -1.47
N GLN A 73 14.70 -12.26 -2.09
CA GLN A 73 14.61 -13.72 -2.29
C GLN A 73 14.43 -14.04 -3.78
N PRO A 74 14.85 -15.22 -4.24
CA PRO A 74 14.58 -15.68 -5.60
C PRO A 74 13.08 -15.69 -5.90
N VAL A 75 12.72 -15.19 -7.08
CA VAL A 75 11.33 -15.10 -7.55
C VAL A 75 10.95 -16.38 -8.29
N VAL A 76 9.83 -17.00 -7.91
CA VAL A 76 9.25 -18.18 -8.59
C VAL A 76 8.11 -17.82 -9.52
N ASP A 77 7.36 -16.77 -9.21
CA ASP A 77 6.25 -16.31 -10.03
C ASP A 77 6.16 -14.77 -9.99
N TYR A 78 6.43 -14.16 -11.14
CA TYR A 78 6.36 -12.71 -11.36
C TYR A 78 4.92 -12.19 -11.42
N ARG A 79 3.93 -13.09 -11.54
CA ARG A 79 2.51 -12.77 -11.68
C ARG A 79 2.27 -11.76 -12.79
N THR A 80 2.97 -11.90 -13.92
CA THR A 80 2.98 -10.94 -15.04
C THR A 80 1.58 -10.58 -15.54
N PHE A 81 0.59 -11.48 -15.42
CA PHE A 81 -0.80 -11.22 -15.78
C PHE A 81 -1.51 -10.19 -14.88
N ILE A 82 -0.98 -9.95 -13.68
CA ILE A 82 -1.43 -8.94 -12.72
C ILE A 82 -0.47 -7.75 -12.75
N THR A 83 0.81 -8.01 -12.53
CA THR A 83 1.84 -6.97 -12.32
C THR A 83 2.26 -6.27 -13.61
N GLY A 84 2.07 -6.94 -14.75
CA GLY A 84 2.63 -6.52 -16.03
C GLY A 84 4.16 -6.63 -16.13
N LEU A 85 4.83 -7.17 -15.10
CA LEU A 85 6.29 -7.21 -15.00
C LEU A 85 6.87 -8.52 -15.49
N THR A 86 8.03 -8.42 -16.14
CA THR A 86 8.88 -9.53 -16.57
C THR A 86 10.17 -9.58 -15.76
N ALA A 87 10.89 -10.69 -15.83
CA ALA A 87 12.22 -10.81 -15.21
C ALA A 87 13.18 -9.70 -15.66
N LYS A 88 13.08 -9.28 -16.94
CA LYS A 88 13.93 -8.22 -17.52
C LYS A 88 13.68 -6.84 -16.89
N ASP A 89 12.46 -6.56 -16.46
CA ASP A 89 12.13 -5.30 -15.80
C ASP A 89 12.83 -5.19 -14.44
N LEU A 90 13.07 -6.33 -13.78
CA LEU A 90 13.74 -6.39 -12.48
C LEU A 90 15.26 -6.52 -12.56
N GLU A 91 15.84 -6.82 -13.73
CA GLU A 91 17.30 -6.94 -13.89
C GLU A 91 18.05 -5.66 -13.51
N LYS A 92 17.43 -4.50 -13.71
CA LYS A 92 18.01 -3.18 -13.41
C LYS A 92 17.61 -2.64 -12.04
N ALA A 93 16.78 -3.36 -11.29
CA ALA A 93 16.36 -2.91 -9.98
C ALA A 93 17.54 -2.96 -9.01
N THR A 94 17.92 -1.79 -8.48
CA THR A 94 19.02 -1.67 -7.51
C THR A 94 18.54 -1.28 -6.12
N LEU A 95 17.34 -0.71 -6.01
CA LEU A 95 16.79 -0.22 -4.75
C LEU A 95 16.28 -1.37 -3.89
N SER A 96 16.50 -1.27 -2.59
CA SER A 96 15.95 -2.15 -1.56
C SER A 96 14.66 -1.56 -0.97
N VAL A 97 13.95 -2.37 -0.18
CA VAL A 97 12.79 -1.89 0.60
C VAL A 97 13.18 -0.73 1.53
N VAL A 98 14.39 -0.73 2.09
CA VAL A 98 14.88 0.33 2.97
C VAL A 98 15.06 1.65 2.19
N ASP A 99 15.64 1.60 0.99
CA ASP A 99 15.79 2.78 0.13
C ASP A 99 14.42 3.38 -0.23
N ILE A 100 13.42 2.52 -0.47
CA ILE A 100 12.04 2.95 -0.73
C ILE A 100 11.41 3.57 0.51
N GLN A 101 11.61 2.98 1.70
CA GLN A 101 11.12 3.55 2.96
C GLN A 101 11.70 4.96 3.16
N GLU A 102 13.01 5.14 2.97
CA GLU A 102 13.67 6.45 3.08
C GLU A 102 13.10 7.46 2.07
N LYS A 103 12.93 7.07 0.81
CA LYS A 103 12.31 7.91 -0.23
C LYS A 103 10.87 8.29 0.14
N LEU A 104 10.05 7.35 0.60
CA LEU A 104 8.67 7.62 1.02
C LEU A 104 8.62 8.56 2.23
N LEU A 105 9.52 8.39 3.20
CA LEU A 105 9.61 9.24 4.40
C LEU A 105 9.89 10.71 4.07
N MET A 106 10.46 11.02 2.90
CA MET A 106 10.60 12.42 2.45
C MET A 106 9.25 13.12 2.19
N PHE A 107 8.19 12.35 1.94
CA PHE A 107 6.84 12.85 1.65
C PHE A 107 5.84 12.58 2.79
N LEU A 108 6.17 11.67 3.70
CA LEU A 108 5.28 11.27 4.79
C LEU A 108 5.56 12.06 6.08
N SER A 109 4.49 12.61 6.64
CA SER A 109 4.47 13.25 7.96
C SER A 109 3.42 12.60 8.85
N GLU A 110 3.33 13.03 10.11
CA GLU A 110 2.29 12.53 11.02
C GLU A 110 0.86 12.90 10.58
N ASP A 111 0.71 13.94 9.76
CA ASP A 111 -0.58 14.43 9.27
C ASP A 111 -0.93 13.94 7.87
N THR A 112 0.05 13.43 7.12
CA THR A 112 -0.16 12.86 5.79
C THR A 112 -1.16 11.72 5.88
N ILE A 113 -2.04 11.58 4.88
CA ILE A 113 -2.97 10.46 4.78
C ILE A 113 -2.53 9.61 3.59
N LEU A 114 -2.20 8.34 3.83
CA LEU A 114 -2.01 7.40 2.73
C LEU A 114 -3.37 6.90 2.24
N VAL A 115 -3.50 6.83 0.92
CA VAL A 115 -4.70 6.37 0.22
C VAL A 115 -4.32 5.19 -0.66
N GLY A 116 -5.21 4.20 -0.80
CA GLY A 116 -4.99 3.08 -1.70
C GLY A 116 -6.07 2.02 -1.52
N GLN A 117 -5.93 0.90 -2.22
CA GLN A 117 -6.91 -0.18 -2.23
C GLN A 117 -6.32 -1.44 -1.60
N SER A 118 -6.87 -1.89 -0.47
CA SER A 118 -6.34 -3.05 0.28
C SER A 118 -4.91 -2.82 0.78
N LEU A 119 -4.65 -1.61 1.29
CA LEU A 119 -3.34 -1.09 1.72
C LEU A 119 -2.60 -2.01 2.70
N ASN A 120 -3.29 -2.94 3.34
CA ASN A 120 -2.68 -3.94 4.20
C ASN A 120 -1.64 -4.81 3.47
N HIS A 121 -1.77 -5.01 2.16
CA HIS A 121 -0.81 -5.77 1.36
C HIS A 121 0.44 -4.94 1.08
N ASP A 122 0.25 -3.71 0.61
CA ASP A 122 1.32 -2.75 0.30
C ASP A 122 2.17 -2.45 1.53
N LEU A 123 1.53 -2.06 2.63
CA LEU A 123 2.21 -1.71 3.87
C LEU A 123 2.96 -2.90 4.49
N LYS A 124 2.51 -4.13 4.24
CA LYS A 124 3.21 -5.33 4.70
C LYS A 124 4.53 -5.54 3.98
N VAL A 125 4.54 -5.45 2.65
CA VAL A 125 5.78 -5.65 1.86
C VAL A 125 6.72 -4.45 1.93
N LEU A 126 6.17 -3.25 2.11
CA LEU A 126 6.93 -2.04 2.45
C LEU A 126 7.49 -2.07 3.88
N LYS A 127 6.98 -2.96 4.75
CA LYS A 127 7.28 -2.99 6.19
C LYS A 127 7.06 -1.63 6.86
N MET A 128 5.91 -1.02 6.57
CA MET A 128 5.54 0.28 7.12
C MET A 128 4.24 0.18 7.93
N ASP A 129 4.19 0.84 9.08
CA ASP A 129 2.97 1.06 9.86
C ASP A 129 2.71 2.56 9.95
N HIS A 130 1.77 3.06 9.14
CA HIS A 130 1.38 4.46 9.11
C HIS A 130 -0.03 4.62 9.68
N ALA A 131 -0.21 5.57 10.61
CA ALA A 131 -1.46 5.63 11.38
C ALA A 131 -2.69 6.12 10.59
N ARG A 132 -2.51 6.97 9.57
CA ARG A 132 -3.60 7.69 8.89
C ARG A 132 -3.82 7.15 7.49
N LEU A 133 -4.78 6.24 7.37
CA LEU A 133 -5.01 5.46 6.15
C LEU A 133 -6.45 5.61 5.67
N ILE A 134 -6.62 5.79 4.35
CA ILE A 134 -7.90 5.63 3.65
C ILE A 134 -7.75 4.44 2.70
N ASP A 135 -8.37 3.32 3.07
CA ASP A 135 -8.42 2.13 2.25
C ASP A 135 -9.75 2.08 1.49
N THR A 136 -9.72 2.27 0.17
CA THR A 136 -10.92 2.31 -0.68
C THR A 136 -11.68 0.98 -0.68
N SER A 137 -11.00 -0.14 -0.42
CA SER A 137 -11.64 -1.46 -0.28
C SER A 137 -12.54 -1.57 0.95
N LEU A 138 -12.32 -0.70 1.94
CA LEU A 138 -13.06 -0.64 3.21
C LEU A 138 -14.10 0.48 3.23
N VAL A 139 -13.85 1.57 2.50
CA VAL A 139 -14.77 2.71 2.38
C VAL A 139 -16.02 2.32 1.61
N PHE A 140 -15.86 1.64 0.47
CA PHE A 140 -16.97 1.28 -0.40
C PHE A 140 -17.49 -0.13 -0.12
N LYS A 141 -18.80 -0.33 -0.32
CA LYS A 141 -19.47 -1.63 -0.22
C LYS A 141 -20.33 -1.85 -1.45
N TYR A 142 -20.49 -3.11 -1.84
CA TYR A 142 -21.49 -3.45 -2.85
C TYR A 142 -22.90 -3.11 -2.33
N ASN A 143 -23.68 -2.45 -3.17
CA ASN A 143 -25.10 -2.24 -2.93
C ASN A 143 -25.82 -3.59 -3.14
N TYR A 144 -26.03 -4.33 -2.05
CA TYR A 144 -26.87 -5.51 -2.07
C TYR A 144 -28.34 -5.09 -1.93
N ASP A 145 -29.18 -5.53 -2.86
CA ASP A 145 -30.64 -5.30 -2.92
C ASP A 145 -31.46 -5.94 -1.78
N GLY A 146 -30.80 -6.37 -0.70
CA GLY A 146 -31.45 -6.96 0.47
C GLY A 146 -31.84 -8.44 0.32
N THR A 147 -31.77 -9.04 -0.86
CA THR A 147 -32.25 -10.41 -1.09
C THR A 147 -31.22 -11.49 -0.74
N ARG A 148 -29.92 -11.14 -0.71
CA ARG A 148 -28.82 -12.04 -0.34
C ARG A 148 -27.73 -11.28 0.41
N ARG A 149 -27.77 -11.29 1.75
CA ARG A 149 -26.59 -10.86 2.53
C ARG A 149 -25.51 -11.92 2.39
N PRO A 150 -24.35 -11.64 1.77
CA PRO A 150 -23.29 -12.63 1.67
C PRO A 150 -22.74 -12.95 3.08
N LEU A 151 -22.44 -14.22 3.33
CA LEU A 151 -21.85 -14.71 4.59
C LEU A 151 -20.51 -14.01 4.94
N ARG A 152 -19.85 -13.41 3.95
CA ARG A 152 -18.72 -12.48 4.11
C ARG A 152 -19.00 -11.21 3.32
N LEU A 153 -18.81 -10.05 3.94
CA LEU A 153 -18.78 -8.76 3.23
C LEU A 153 -17.68 -8.82 2.17
N LYS A 154 -18.06 -8.94 0.89
CA LYS A 154 -17.11 -8.83 -0.23
C LYS A 154 -16.67 -7.37 -0.33
N ARG A 155 -15.36 -7.15 -0.35
CA ARG A 155 -14.77 -5.85 -0.68
C ARG A 155 -14.82 -5.66 -2.20
N PRO A 156 -15.20 -4.46 -2.70
CA PRO A 156 -15.21 -4.19 -4.13
C PRO A 156 -13.79 -4.17 -4.70
N SER A 157 -13.62 -4.65 -5.95
CA SER A 157 -12.35 -4.50 -6.66
C SER A 157 -12.15 -3.07 -7.15
N LEU A 158 -10.91 -2.65 -7.32
CA LEU A 158 -10.60 -1.31 -7.82
C LEU A 158 -11.23 -1.05 -9.19
N ASN A 159 -11.11 -2.02 -10.12
CA ASN A 159 -11.73 -1.93 -11.44
C ASN A 159 -13.26 -1.75 -11.38
N TYR A 160 -13.94 -2.44 -10.46
CA TYR A 160 -15.38 -2.24 -10.26
C TYR A 160 -15.69 -0.84 -9.73
N LEU A 161 -14.92 -0.34 -8.77
CA LEU A 161 -15.11 1.00 -8.22
C LEU A 161 -14.90 2.08 -9.29
N CYS A 162 -13.82 2.00 -10.07
CA CYS A 162 -13.57 2.93 -11.16
C CYS A 162 -14.74 2.97 -12.14
N LYS A 163 -15.24 1.81 -12.58
CA LYS A 163 -16.40 1.72 -13.49
C LYS A 163 -17.73 2.19 -12.90
N SER A 164 -17.84 2.27 -11.58
CA SER A 164 -19.10 2.63 -10.91
C SER A 164 -19.16 4.10 -10.52
N ILE A 165 -18.01 4.78 -10.46
CA ILE A 165 -17.88 6.16 -9.97
C ILE A 165 -17.47 7.13 -11.07
N LEU A 166 -16.65 6.67 -12.03
CA LEU A 166 -16.22 7.42 -13.23
C LEU A 166 -17.14 7.11 -14.41
#